data_AF-A0A1W9MGR2-F1
#
_entry.id   AF-A0A1W9MGR2-F1
#
_cell.length_a   1.000
_cell.length_b   1.000
_cell.length_c   1.000
_cell.angle_alpha   90.00
_cell.angle_beta   90.00
_cell.angle_gamma   90.00
#
_symmetry.space_group_name_H-M   'P 1'
#
loop_
_entity.id
_entity.type
_entity.pdbx_description
1 polymer ?
#
loop_
_entity_poly.entity_id
_entity_poly.type
_entity_poly.pdbx_seq_one_letter_code
_entity_poly.pdbx_strand_id
1 'polypeptide(L)'
;MVAKPSQILSSALNALPSKACKKTRILLAAGSIGFCLHAFLVPAIIVADENNQRPAESSPTQSSQPTDLTTREVAPEGLTKNVVRSIDVVKSTGQTLIRINADRPPTDYKSNVLEKKGGSPPKLYLDINGIAAAELPKRLDVGGAVATIRIALRKEGLRLVLEASGDSPFPHTLANNDNALEITIPEGDPAADTPLVIPNPPARSPEAAFSIPQKGGQRSVSRDAAISPAMPLAQERGAALRDKFNMTSVDKQRISVDFYKIDLHNVFRLIREVSGSNIVVHEDVKGTLTLAINDVPWDFALDIVLNLKGLHKEERENTIVILPKDKGFSWPEHGTGNLEFEADANLAVQEAIIIQQQQNIPKEQLEARPFIQQGRQAEQREEYETAVELYGKALALWPQNAVLANHMANINLVRLGKNAEALHLARRALALDPSNHTCALNAAIALANMRRMPEAEQYFDQSVSGVKPSREALLSYSVFAEENERYDAAELLLKKHNEVHGPTMESLVALARIQDKKNLPEQATITYRSVLHGGFRLPPDLEQYIQARVVHSPALRSNSAQP
;
A
#
# COMPACT_ATOMS: atom_id res chain seq x y z
N MET A 1 32.14 -6.39 -60.79
CA MET A 1 32.25 -7.39 -61.87
C MET A 1 32.45 -8.74 -61.18
N VAL A 2 31.68 -9.82 -61.38
CA VAL A 2 30.56 -10.19 -62.29
C VAL A 2 29.67 -11.14 -61.45
N ALA A 3 28.43 -10.84 -61.07
CA ALA A 3 27.16 -10.96 -61.80
C ALA A 3 26.72 -12.40 -62.23
N LYS A 4 25.90 -13.05 -61.38
CA LYS A 4 24.65 -13.81 -61.70
C LYS A 4 24.75 -15.04 -62.66
N PRO A 5 23.69 -15.86 -62.95
CA PRO A 5 22.24 -15.67 -62.69
C PRO A 5 21.51 -16.91 -62.05
N SER A 6 20.37 -16.76 -61.35
CA SER A 6 18.96 -17.03 -61.79
C SER A 6 18.56 -18.53 -61.94
N GLN A 7 17.33 -19.04 -61.69
CA GLN A 7 16.03 -18.46 -61.29
C GLN A 7 14.96 -19.59 -61.14
N ILE A 8 13.76 -19.29 -60.56
CA ILE A 8 12.40 -19.84 -60.96
C ILE A 8 12.13 -21.35 -60.64
N LEU A 9 10.93 -21.91 -60.34
CA LEU A 9 9.48 -21.58 -60.21
C LEU A 9 8.99 -22.35 -58.93
N SER A 10 8.16 -21.89 -57.97
CA SER A 10 6.80 -21.32 -57.97
C SER A 10 5.63 -22.31 -58.22
N SER A 11 4.59 -22.21 -57.38
CA SER A 11 3.22 -22.78 -57.43
C SER A 11 2.99 -24.25 -57.01
N ALA A 12 1.84 -24.67 -56.44
CA ALA A 12 0.79 -24.01 -55.63
C ALA A 12 -0.24 -25.05 -55.07
N LEU A 13 -1.22 -24.56 -54.30
CA LEU A 13 -2.55 -25.13 -53.98
C LEU A 13 -2.76 -26.16 -52.83
N ASN A 14 -3.32 -25.63 -51.74
CA ASN A 14 -4.67 -25.90 -51.18
C ASN A 14 -5.11 -27.26 -50.57
N ALA A 15 -5.88 -27.08 -49.48
CA ALA A 15 -6.99 -27.90 -48.95
C ALA A 15 -6.68 -29.09 -48.01
N LEU A 16 -6.81 -28.79 -46.69
CA LEU A 16 -7.80 -29.36 -45.73
C LEU A 16 -8.55 -30.68 -46.08
N PRO A 17 -9.09 -31.41 -45.08
CA PRO A 17 -8.62 -31.66 -43.71
C PRO A 17 -8.78 -33.15 -43.31
N SER A 18 -8.41 -33.55 -42.09
CA SER A 18 -9.27 -34.43 -41.25
C SER A 18 -8.66 -34.79 -39.89
N LYS A 19 -9.55 -34.97 -38.91
CA LYS A 19 -9.28 -35.53 -37.57
C LYS A 19 -9.22 -37.06 -37.68
N ALA A 20 -8.34 -37.73 -36.92
CA ALA A 20 -8.72 -38.91 -36.13
C ALA A 20 -7.61 -39.41 -35.18
N CYS A 21 -8.02 -39.74 -33.96
CA CYS A 21 -7.49 -40.76 -33.06
C CYS A 21 -5.99 -41.11 -33.06
N LYS A 22 -5.27 -40.51 -32.10
CA LYS A 22 -4.13 -41.18 -31.45
C LYS A 22 -4.56 -42.54 -30.91
N LYS A 23 -3.83 -43.62 -31.24
CA LYS A 23 -3.81 -44.85 -30.44
C LYS A 23 -2.39 -45.40 -30.34
N THR A 24 -1.97 -45.56 -29.08
CA THR A 24 -0.94 -46.50 -28.59
C THR A 24 0.53 -46.23 -28.91
N ARG A 25 1.35 -46.22 -27.84
CA ARG A 25 2.82 -46.35 -27.84
C ARG A 25 3.27 -47.60 -28.60
N ILE A 26 4.52 -47.60 -29.14
CA ILE A 26 5.55 -48.61 -28.80
C ILE A 26 6.91 -48.33 -29.48
N LEU A 27 7.98 -48.67 -28.72
CA LEU A 27 9.40 -48.86 -29.05
C LEU A 27 10.35 -47.72 -29.42
N LEU A 28 11.52 -47.80 -28.79
CA LEU A 28 12.78 -47.13 -29.11
C LEU A 28 13.41 -47.74 -30.37
N ALA A 29 14.24 -46.96 -31.07
CA ALA A 29 15.59 -47.37 -31.47
C ALA A 29 16.41 -46.15 -31.93
N ALA A 30 17.26 -45.61 -31.05
CA ALA A 30 18.34 -44.71 -31.45
C ALA A 30 19.62 -45.53 -31.63
N GLY A 31 20.21 -45.49 -32.83
CA GLY A 31 21.40 -46.27 -33.17
C GLY A 31 22.71 -45.54 -32.86
N SER A 32 23.49 -46.14 -31.96
CA SER A 32 24.95 -46.27 -31.92
C SER A 32 25.85 -45.34 -32.76
N ILE A 33 26.72 -44.58 -32.08
CA ILE A 33 28.20 -44.63 -32.11
C ILE A 33 28.63 -44.09 -30.71
N GLY A 34 29.53 -44.66 -29.90
CA GLY A 34 30.41 -45.82 -30.05
C GLY A 34 31.88 -45.43 -29.78
N PHE A 35 32.40 -45.64 -28.55
CA PHE A 35 33.83 -45.90 -28.27
C PHE A 35 34.04 -46.40 -26.82
N CYS A 36 35.13 -47.12 -26.57
CA CYS A 36 35.29 -48.06 -25.45
C CYS A 36 36.24 -47.60 -24.32
N LEU A 37 36.05 -48.12 -23.08
CA LEU A 37 37.08 -48.90 -22.37
C LEU A 37 36.50 -49.73 -21.19
N HIS A 38 37.13 -50.87 -20.86
CA HIS A 38 36.80 -51.78 -19.75
C HIS A 38 37.29 -51.23 -18.38
N ALA A 39 36.71 -51.48 -17.20
CA ALA A 39 36.01 -52.63 -16.56
C ALA A 39 36.89 -53.56 -15.69
N PHE A 40 36.21 -54.29 -14.78
CA PHE A 40 36.68 -55.20 -13.68
C PHE A 40 37.08 -54.49 -12.36
N LEU A 41 36.73 -54.97 -11.14
CA LEU A 41 35.66 -55.91 -10.70
C LEU A 41 35.36 -55.75 -9.18
N VAL A 42 34.29 -56.38 -8.66
CA VAL A 42 33.97 -56.61 -7.21
C VAL A 42 34.29 -58.08 -6.84
N PRO A 43 34.43 -58.49 -5.55
CA PRO A 43 33.27 -59.00 -4.76
C PRO A 43 33.34 -58.71 -3.22
N ALA A 44 32.23 -58.44 -2.51
CA ALA A 44 31.46 -59.36 -1.60
C ALA A 44 32.10 -59.69 -0.22
N ILE A 45 31.45 -60.05 0.91
CA ILE A 45 30.06 -60.07 1.49
C ILE A 45 30.22 -60.30 3.04
N ILE A 46 29.13 -60.44 3.83
CA ILE A 46 29.01 -60.80 5.29
C ILE A 46 29.04 -59.57 6.25
N VAL A 47 28.17 -59.32 7.27
CA VAL A 47 26.83 -59.72 7.82
C VAL A 47 26.89 -59.79 9.37
N ALA A 48 25.80 -59.37 10.05
CA ALA A 48 25.47 -59.52 11.50
C ALA A 48 26.23 -58.64 12.54
N ASP A 49 25.67 -58.23 13.69
CA ASP A 49 24.25 -57.98 14.10
C ASP A 49 24.18 -57.10 15.40
N GLU A 50 22.97 -56.77 15.88
CA GLU A 50 22.58 -55.95 17.04
C GLU A 50 23.30 -56.20 18.41
N ASN A 51 23.58 -55.13 19.20
CA ASN A 51 22.72 -54.76 20.35
C ASN A 51 23.09 -53.47 21.16
N ASN A 52 22.08 -52.63 21.34
CA ASN A 52 21.61 -51.81 22.49
C ASN A 52 22.48 -51.42 23.74
N GLN A 53 22.05 -50.29 24.35
CA GLN A 53 22.19 -49.82 25.76
C GLN A 53 23.30 -48.80 26.19
N ARG A 54 22.82 -47.65 26.70
CA ARG A 54 23.43 -46.66 27.63
C ARG A 54 23.20 -47.13 29.11
N PRO A 55 23.84 -46.60 30.19
CA PRO A 55 24.05 -45.15 30.46
C PRO A 55 25.21 -44.66 31.41
N ALA A 56 25.25 -43.33 31.59
CA ALA A 56 25.59 -42.53 32.79
C ALA A 56 27.06 -42.25 33.27
N GLU A 57 27.31 -40.93 33.44
CA GLU A 57 28.06 -40.20 34.49
C GLU A 57 29.55 -40.47 34.83
N SER A 58 30.39 -39.43 34.71
CA SER A 58 30.94 -38.64 35.86
C SER A 58 32.03 -37.62 35.45
N SER A 59 32.25 -36.61 36.29
CA SER A 59 33.13 -35.43 36.07
C SER A 59 34.61 -35.67 36.42
N PRO A 60 35.52 -34.77 36.00
CA PRO A 60 36.79 -34.56 36.71
C PRO A 60 36.98 -33.11 37.21
N THR A 61 37.83 -32.96 38.22
CA THR A 61 38.18 -31.70 38.91
C THR A 61 39.70 -31.56 39.02
N GLN A 62 40.18 -30.32 39.17
CA GLN A 62 41.57 -29.89 39.47
C GLN A 62 42.55 -29.93 38.26
N SER A 63 43.34 -28.90 37.92
CA SER A 63 43.99 -27.76 38.62
C SER A 63 45.45 -27.98 39.02
N SER A 64 46.38 -27.53 38.17
CA SER A 64 47.67 -26.95 38.59
C SER A 64 48.35 -26.17 37.43
N GLN A 65 48.77 -24.93 37.71
CA GLN A 65 49.67 -24.10 36.89
C GLN A 65 51.14 -24.34 37.34
N PRO A 66 52.16 -23.53 36.97
CA PRO A 66 52.35 -22.60 35.84
C PRO A 66 53.67 -22.87 35.08
N THR A 67 53.98 -22.10 34.02
CA THR A 67 55.22 -21.27 33.90
C THR A 67 55.18 -20.40 32.64
N ASP A 68 55.14 -19.09 32.87
CA ASP A 68 55.67 -17.96 32.10
C ASP A 68 56.02 -18.09 30.60
N LEU A 69 55.42 -17.20 29.78
CA LEU A 69 56.04 -16.63 28.58
C LEU A 69 55.39 -15.28 28.22
N THR A 70 56.05 -14.19 28.63
CA THR A 70 56.08 -12.85 28.01
C THR A 70 54.78 -12.22 27.48
N THR A 71 54.38 -11.13 28.15
CA THR A 71 53.39 -10.14 27.76
C THR A 71 53.42 -9.76 26.28
N ARG A 72 52.33 -10.05 25.57
CA ARG A 72 51.86 -9.24 24.44
C ARG A 72 50.43 -8.83 24.73
N GLU A 73 50.27 -7.62 25.25
CA GLU A 73 48.97 -7.00 25.53
C GLU A 73 48.25 -6.76 24.20
N VAL A 74 47.35 -7.68 23.84
CA VAL A 74 46.43 -7.51 22.72
C VAL A 74 45.15 -6.90 23.28
N ALA A 75 44.89 -5.66 22.90
CA ALA A 75 43.63 -4.99 23.23
C ALA A 75 42.43 -5.79 22.70
N PRO A 76 41.26 -5.77 23.37
CA PRO A 76 40.09 -6.52 22.94
C PRO A 76 39.47 -5.88 21.68
N GLU A 77 39.89 -6.35 20.51
CA GLU A 77 39.26 -5.99 19.24
C GLU A 77 37.87 -6.64 19.12
N GLY A 78 36.85 -5.81 18.83
CA GLY A 78 35.58 -6.29 18.31
C GLY A 78 34.37 -6.31 19.27
N LEU A 79 34.08 -5.20 19.95
CA LEU A 79 32.74 -4.99 20.50
C LEU A 79 31.74 -4.92 19.32
N THR A 80 31.01 -6.00 19.05
CA THR A 80 29.94 -6.00 18.03
C THR A 80 28.88 -4.98 18.46
N LYS A 81 28.56 -4.02 17.58
CA LYS A 81 27.52 -3.02 17.85
C LYS A 81 26.18 -3.73 18.03
N ASN A 82 25.43 -3.33 19.05
CA ASN A 82 24.10 -3.89 19.31
C ASN A 82 23.14 -3.46 18.19
N VAL A 83 22.35 -4.37 17.62
CA VAL A 83 21.50 -4.08 16.45
C VAL A 83 20.03 -4.07 16.86
N VAL A 84 19.32 -2.96 16.60
CA VAL A 84 17.85 -2.91 16.67
C VAL A 84 17.27 -3.58 15.41
N ARG A 85 16.34 -4.52 15.63
CA ARG A 85 15.73 -5.39 14.62
C ARG A 85 14.34 -4.92 14.20
N SER A 86 13.51 -4.48 15.15
CA SER A 86 12.20 -3.89 14.86
C SER A 86 11.80 -2.88 15.93
N ILE A 87 10.82 -2.05 15.61
CA ILE A 87 10.11 -1.21 16.56
C ILE A 87 8.62 -1.53 16.39
N ASP A 88 8.06 -2.22 17.37
CA ASP A 88 6.68 -2.71 17.32
C ASP A 88 5.79 -1.82 18.20
N VAL A 89 4.55 -1.59 17.77
CA VAL A 89 3.58 -0.78 18.51
C VAL A 89 2.34 -1.63 18.79
N VAL A 90 2.11 -1.93 20.06
CA VAL A 90 0.98 -2.75 20.54
C VAL A 90 0.03 -1.85 21.32
N LYS A 91 -1.22 -1.75 20.85
CA LYS A 91 -2.28 -1.03 21.57
C LYS A 91 -3.16 -1.98 22.37
N SER A 92 -3.57 -1.53 23.53
CA SER A 92 -4.56 -2.17 24.40
C SER A 92 -5.56 -1.13 24.88
N THR A 93 -6.68 -1.57 25.45
CA THR A 93 -7.84 -0.72 25.81
C THR A 93 -7.58 0.39 26.84
N GLY A 94 -6.39 0.43 27.46
CA GLY A 94 -5.95 1.51 28.35
C GLY A 94 -4.46 1.83 28.28
N GLN A 95 -3.71 1.30 27.30
CA GLN A 95 -2.28 1.62 27.13
C GLN A 95 -1.78 1.36 25.70
N THR A 96 -0.82 2.17 25.27
CA THR A 96 0.03 1.96 24.09
C THR A 96 1.41 1.54 24.55
N LEU A 97 1.88 0.39 24.07
CA LEU A 97 3.21 -0.17 24.35
C LEU A 97 4.06 -0.11 23.08
N ILE A 98 5.23 0.51 23.15
CA ILE A 98 6.19 0.60 22.06
C ILE A 98 7.41 -0.22 22.43
N ARG A 99 7.71 -1.29 21.67
CA ARG A 99 8.87 -2.17 21.91
C ARG A 99 9.96 -1.89 20.91
N ILE A 100 11.18 -1.64 21.38
CA ILE A 100 12.38 -1.48 20.57
C ILE A 100 13.21 -2.75 20.73
N ASN A 101 13.02 -3.72 19.83
CA ASN A 101 13.66 -5.03 19.92
C ASN A 101 15.08 -4.97 19.35
N ALA A 102 16.06 -5.47 20.10
CA ALA A 102 17.47 -5.50 19.70
C ALA A 102 18.13 -6.86 19.96
N ASP A 103 19.37 -7.04 19.50
CA ASP A 103 20.14 -8.27 19.77
C ASP A 103 20.45 -8.46 21.27
N ARG A 104 20.54 -7.35 22.01
CA ARG A 104 20.71 -7.25 23.46
C ARG A 104 19.87 -6.06 23.97
N PRO A 105 19.41 -6.05 25.24
CA PRO A 105 18.64 -4.93 25.78
C PRO A 105 19.42 -3.60 25.66
N PRO A 106 18.82 -2.52 25.12
CA PRO A 106 19.47 -1.21 25.05
C PRO A 106 19.68 -0.59 26.45
N THR A 107 20.92 -0.46 26.92
CA THR A 107 21.24 0.05 28.27
C THR A 107 21.72 1.50 28.31
N ASP A 108 22.28 2.02 27.21
CA ASP A 108 22.71 3.43 27.08
C ASP A 108 21.66 4.22 26.29
N TYR A 109 20.70 4.81 27.00
CA TYR A 109 19.70 5.70 26.42
C TYR A 109 19.43 6.93 27.29
N LYS A 110 18.96 8.00 26.65
CA LYS A 110 18.54 9.25 27.28
C LYS A 110 17.20 9.69 26.71
N SER A 111 16.24 9.93 27.58
CA SER A 111 14.95 10.53 27.24
C SER A 111 14.92 12.02 27.56
N ASN A 112 14.16 12.80 26.78
CA ASN A 112 13.89 14.20 27.07
C ASN A 112 12.51 14.61 26.51
N VAL A 113 11.66 15.18 27.36
CA VAL A 113 10.35 15.72 26.97
C VAL A 113 10.50 17.19 26.61
N LEU A 114 10.17 17.53 25.37
CA LEU A 114 9.99 18.91 24.94
C LEU A 114 8.50 19.26 25.01
N GLU A 115 8.17 20.17 25.91
CA GLU A 115 6.82 20.75 26.00
C GLU A 115 6.45 21.57 24.76
N LYS A 116 5.15 21.86 24.61
CA LYS A 116 4.61 22.63 23.47
C LYS A 116 5.30 24.00 23.36
N LYS A 117 6.07 24.20 22.28
CA LYS A 117 6.73 25.47 21.96
C LYS A 117 6.26 25.96 20.59
N GLY A 118 5.43 27.00 20.59
CA GLY A 118 4.76 27.50 19.39
C GLY A 118 3.71 26.51 18.87
N GLY A 119 3.56 26.43 17.54
CA GLY A 119 2.60 25.54 16.87
C GLY A 119 3.02 24.06 16.74
N SER A 120 4.12 23.63 17.37
CA SER A 120 4.53 22.22 17.39
C SER A 120 3.94 21.50 18.59
N PRO A 121 3.38 20.28 18.44
CA PRO A 121 2.94 19.47 19.58
C PRO A 121 4.12 19.06 20.47
N PRO A 122 3.88 18.74 21.75
CA PRO A 122 4.88 18.16 22.65
C PRO A 122 5.56 16.92 22.05
N LYS A 123 6.84 16.71 22.38
CA LYS A 123 7.64 15.62 21.81
C LYS A 123 8.48 14.93 22.87
N LEU A 124 8.50 13.59 22.86
CA LEU A 124 9.50 12.80 23.57
C LEU A 124 10.64 12.47 22.60
N TYR A 125 11.84 12.91 22.93
CA TYR A 125 13.08 12.47 22.30
C TYR A 125 13.65 11.30 23.10
N LEU A 126 13.98 10.21 22.43
CA LEU A 126 14.73 9.09 22.99
C LEU A 126 15.95 8.85 22.11
N ASP A 127 17.14 9.15 22.66
CA ASP A 127 18.42 8.86 22.03
C ASP A 127 19.00 7.58 22.66
N ILE A 128 19.36 6.60 21.83
CA ILE A 128 19.92 5.31 22.24
C ILE A 128 21.31 5.17 21.60
N ASN A 129 22.37 5.11 22.39
CA ASN A 129 23.76 5.13 21.93
C ASN A 129 24.32 3.71 21.74
N GLY A 130 25.42 3.57 21.00
CA GLY A 130 26.12 2.30 20.78
C GLY A 130 25.36 1.30 19.89
N ILE A 131 24.27 1.75 19.26
CA ILE A 131 23.33 0.92 18.49
C ILE A 131 23.46 1.16 16.98
N ALA A 132 23.46 0.07 16.22
CA ALA A 132 23.14 0.03 14.80
C ALA A 132 21.68 -0.38 14.60
N ALA A 133 21.09 -0.11 13.44
CA ALA A 133 19.71 -0.46 13.15
C ALA A 133 19.57 -1.03 11.75
N ALA A 134 18.88 -2.17 11.63
CA ALA A 134 18.55 -2.78 10.34
C ALA A 134 17.22 -2.22 9.82
N GLU A 135 17.24 -1.63 8.62
CA GLU A 135 16.07 -1.23 7.80
C GLU A 135 14.80 -0.76 8.54
N LEU A 136 14.96 0.11 9.55
CA LEU A 136 13.82 0.64 10.31
C LEU A 136 12.98 1.64 9.48
N PRO A 137 11.64 1.65 9.66
CA PRO A 137 10.78 2.64 9.02
C PRO A 137 11.10 4.05 9.52
N LYS A 138 11.24 5.02 8.61
CA LYS A 138 11.57 6.42 8.97
C LYS A 138 10.48 7.12 9.81
N ARG A 139 9.24 6.64 9.71
CA ARG A 139 8.08 7.12 10.45
C ARG A 139 7.10 5.97 10.69
N LEU A 140 6.53 5.93 11.89
CA LEU A 140 5.39 5.11 12.28
C LEU A 140 4.26 6.05 12.69
N ASP A 141 3.04 5.81 12.21
CA ASP A 141 1.85 6.50 12.70
C ASP A 141 1.21 5.63 13.78
N VAL A 142 1.00 6.21 14.97
CA VAL A 142 0.51 5.50 16.16
C VAL A 142 -0.97 5.83 16.35
N GLY A 143 -1.30 7.06 16.74
CA GLY A 143 -2.64 7.49 17.15
C GLY A 143 -3.00 7.02 18.57
N GLY A 144 -3.79 7.82 19.30
CA GLY A 144 -3.90 7.73 20.76
C GLY A 144 -3.22 8.95 21.38
N ALA A 145 -2.54 8.82 22.51
CA ALA A 145 -1.76 9.88 23.14
C ALA A 145 -0.55 10.32 22.29
N VAL A 146 0.03 9.39 21.52
CA VAL A 146 1.10 9.63 20.53
C VAL A 146 0.52 9.60 19.12
N ALA A 147 0.78 10.65 18.32
CA ALA A 147 0.35 10.72 16.94
C ALA A 147 1.32 9.95 16.03
N THR A 148 2.62 10.26 16.10
CA THR A 148 3.65 9.69 15.21
C THR A 148 4.95 9.43 15.96
N ILE A 149 5.72 8.46 15.49
CA ILE A 149 7.12 8.23 15.89
C ILE A 149 7.97 8.45 14.65
N ARG A 150 8.96 9.34 14.72
CA ARG A 150 9.98 9.51 13.68
C ARG A 150 11.27 8.85 14.14
N ILE A 151 11.89 8.05 13.26
CA ILE A 151 13.07 7.25 13.59
C ILE A 151 14.22 7.71 12.69
N ALA A 152 15.37 8.02 13.32
CA ALA A 152 16.55 8.51 12.62
C ALA A 152 17.83 7.84 13.15
N LEU A 153 18.57 7.16 12.28
CA LEU A 153 19.94 6.75 12.59
C LEU A 153 20.85 7.98 12.73
N ARG A 154 21.78 7.89 13.65
CA ARG A 154 22.86 8.85 13.92
C ARG A 154 24.20 8.12 13.83
N LYS A 155 25.30 8.86 13.77
CA LYS A 155 26.66 8.27 13.67
C LYS A 155 26.99 7.30 14.82
N GLU A 156 26.40 7.52 15.99
CA GLU A 156 26.70 6.78 17.22
C GLU A 156 25.47 6.10 17.86
N GLY A 157 24.32 6.06 17.18
CA GLY A 157 23.10 5.51 17.78
C GLY A 157 21.81 5.73 16.99
N LEU A 158 20.68 5.54 17.66
CA LEU A 158 19.32 5.68 17.13
C LEU A 158 18.57 6.78 17.88
N ARG A 159 17.91 7.70 17.18
CA ARG A 159 16.96 8.65 17.78
C ARG A 159 15.53 8.30 17.38
N LEU A 160 14.66 8.18 18.37
CA LEU A 160 13.21 8.19 18.21
C LEU A 160 12.68 9.57 18.63
N VAL A 161 11.69 10.08 17.91
CA VAL A 161 10.96 11.31 18.24
C VAL A 161 9.47 11.00 18.19
N LEU A 162 8.85 10.86 19.36
CA LEU A 162 7.43 10.60 19.51
C LEU A 162 6.71 11.96 19.62
N GLU A 163 5.79 12.25 18.70
CA GLU A 163 5.01 13.49 18.67
C GLU A 163 3.63 13.24 19.29
N ALA A 164 3.23 14.03 20.29
CA ALA A 164 1.94 13.91 20.96
C ALA A 164 0.77 14.23 20.01
N SER A 165 -0.39 13.61 20.22
CA SER A 165 -1.63 13.95 19.50
C SER A 165 -2.34 15.18 20.05
N GLY A 166 -2.05 15.56 21.29
CA GLY A 166 -2.67 16.69 22.00
C GLY A 166 -1.68 17.79 22.33
N ASP A 167 -2.19 18.82 23.03
CA ASP A 167 -1.42 20.00 23.44
C ASP A 167 -0.55 19.79 24.70
N SER A 168 -0.79 18.71 25.44
CA SER A 168 -0.06 18.33 26.66
C SER A 168 0.89 17.15 26.40
N PRO A 169 2.05 17.09 27.06
CA PRO A 169 2.92 15.90 27.00
C PRO A 169 2.20 14.68 27.59
N PHE A 170 2.47 13.51 27.03
CA PHE A 170 1.88 12.25 27.50
C PHE A 170 2.74 11.62 28.63
N PRO A 171 2.09 11.05 29.66
CA PRO A 171 2.79 10.21 30.64
C PRO A 171 3.40 9.00 29.95
N HIS A 172 4.60 8.60 30.37
CA HIS A 172 5.27 7.40 29.84
C HIS A 172 6.22 6.82 30.88
N THR A 173 6.43 5.50 30.82
CA THR A 173 7.48 4.80 31.56
C THR A 173 8.40 4.06 30.60
N LEU A 174 9.68 3.98 30.94
CA LEU A 174 10.70 3.24 30.20
C LEU A 174 11.13 2.03 31.03
N ALA A 175 11.13 0.85 30.44
CA ALA A 175 11.57 -0.38 31.09
C ALA A 175 12.39 -1.23 30.11
N ASN A 176 13.45 -1.85 30.63
CA ASN A 176 14.19 -2.88 29.90
C ASN A 176 13.57 -4.24 30.20
N ASN A 177 13.24 -4.99 29.15
CA ASN A 177 12.59 -6.30 29.28
C ASN A 177 13.16 -7.25 28.21
N ASP A 178 13.65 -8.42 28.62
CA ASP A 178 14.42 -9.35 27.80
C ASP A 178 15.49 -8.67 26.92
N ASN A 179 15.25 -8.62 25.61
CA ASN A 179 16.10 -8.03 24.57
C ASN A 179 15.54 -6.71 24.01
N ALA A 180 14.56 -6.10 24.67
CA ALA A 180 13.87 -4.91 24.23
C ALA A 180 13.95 -3.74 25.24
N LEU A 181 13.82 -2.52 24.71
CA LEU A 181 13.46 -1.33 25.49
C LEU A 181 11.98 -1.04 25.24
N GLU A 182 11.18 -1.09 26.29
CA GLU A 182 9.72 -0.87 26.25
C GLU A 182 9.38 0.55 26.71
N ILE A 183 8.53 1.24 25.94
CA ILE A 183 7.90 2.52 26.31
C ILE A 183 6.41 2.25 26.54
N THR A 184 5.95 2.35 27.79
CA THR A 184 4.53 2.18 28.13
C THR A 184 3.89 3.55 28.31
N ILE A 185 2.77 3.78 27.63
CA ILE A 185 2.04 5.05 27.61
C ILE A 185 0.58 4.73 27.96
N PRO A 186 0.06 5.12 29.13
CA PRO A 186 -1.33 4.88 29.47
C PRO A 186 -2.25 5.73 28.57
N GLU A 187 -3.30 5.11 28.06
CA GLU A 187 -4.29 5.70 27.15
C GLU A 187 -5.60 5.88 27.93
N GLY A 188 -5.66 6.94 28.74
CA GLY A 188 -6.78 7.25 29.62
C GLY A 188 -6.38 8.24 30.71
N ASP A 189 -7.35 8.80 31.42
CA ASP A 189 -7.09 9.65 32.58
C ASP A 189 -6.40 8.81 33.69
N PRO A 190 -5.23 9.21 34.21
CA PRO A 190 -4.46 8.41 35.17
C PRO A 190 -5.07 8.38 36.59
N ALA A 191 -6.34 8.78 36.74
CA ALA A 191 -7.07 8.86 37.99
C ALA A 191 -8.02 7.65 38.23
N ALA A 192 -7.92 6.58 37.42
CA ALA A 192 -8.75 5.38 37.55
C ALA A 192 -8.13 4.27 38.42
N ASP A 193 -6.82 4.29 38.67
CA ASP A 193 -6.11 3.36 39.56
C ASP A 193 -5.60 4.09 40.82
N THR A 194 -6.50 4.26 41.80
CA THR A 194 -6.10 4.52 43.19
C THR A 194 -6.90 3.58 44.09
N PRO A 195 -6.28 2.84 45.04
CA PRO A 195 -6.99 1.85 45.84
C PRO A 195 -8.13 2.44 46.68
N LEU A 196 -9.20 1.65 46.82
CA LEU A 196 -10.40 1.97 47.61
C LEU A 196 -10.07 2.52 49.00
N VAL A 197 -10.48 3.77 49.26
CA VAL A 197 -10.67 4.31 50.61
C VAL A 197 -12.09 4.85 50.70
N ILE A 198 -12.89 4.27 51.59
CA ILE A 198 -14.25 4.72 51.90
C ILE A 198 -14.19 5.69 53.09
N PRO A 199 -14.74 6.91 52.95
CA PRO A 199 -15.28 7.65 54.10
C PRO A 199 -16.79 7.88 53.93
N ASN A 200 -17.56 7.55 54.97
CA ASN A 200 -18.98 7.87 55.06
C ASN A 200 -19.23 9.39 55.06
N PRO A 201 -20.37 9.87 54.53
CA PRO A 201 -20.75 11.27 54.62
C PRO A 201 -21.40 11.61 55.98
N PRO A 202 -21.09 12.77 56.59
CA PRO A 202 -21.93 13.36 57.63
C PRO A 202 -23.04 14.23 57.01
N ALA A 203 -24.24 14.17 57.59
CA ALA A 203 -25.42 14.87 57.07
C ALA A 203 -25.57 16.29 57.61
N ARG A 204 -26.00 17.24 56.75
CA ARG A 204 -27.11 18.19 57.01
C ARG A 204 -27.47 19.06 55.80
N SER A 205 -28.78 19.26 55.63
CA SER A 205 -29.46 20.24 54.76
C SER A 205 -30.01 21.40 55.64
N PRO A 206 -30.80 22.41 55.17
CA PRO A 206 -31.41 22.63 53.84
C PRO A 206 -31.39 24.11 53.30
N GLU A 207 -32.19 24.35 52.25
CA GLU A 207 -32.67 25.66 51.68
C GLU A 207 -31.65 26.54 50.91
N ALA A 208 -32.03 27.30 49.86
CA ALA A 208 -33.33 27.60 49.24
C ALA A 208 -33.24 27.49 47.68
N ALA A 209 -34.12 26.77 46.99
CA ALA A 209 -35.38 27.23 46.39
C ALA A 209 -35.27 28.33 45.30
N PHE A 210 -35.56 27.97 44.03
CA PHE A 210 -36.61 28.63 43.22
C PHE A 210 -37.08 27.69 42.09
N SER A 211 -38.38 27.74 41.76
CA SER A 211 -39.09 26.69 41.01
C SER A 211 -39.37 27.04 39.54
N ILE A 212 -39.49 26.01 38.71
CA ILE A 212 -40.09 26.06 37.37
C ILE A 212 -41.50 25.43 37.46
N PRO A 213 -42.58 26.06 36.95
CA PRO A 213 -43.87 25.42 36.82
C PRO A 213 -43.99 24.67 35.47
N GLN A 214 -44.15 23.35 35.53
CA GLN A 214 -44.71 22.58 34.42
C GLN A 214 -46.24 22.72 34.37
N LYS A 215 -46.84 22.55 33.19
CA LYS A 215 -48.12 21.84 33.07
C LYS A 215 -48.22 21.14 31.71
N GLY A 216 -48.36 19.82 31.71
CA GLY A 216 -48.71 19.02 30.53
C GLY A 216 -50.19 18.64 30.53
N GLY A 217 -50.68 17.99 29.47
CA GLY A 217 -52.04 17.44 29.46
C GLY A 217 -52.59 16.92 28.11
N GLN A 218 -52.32 15.64 27.82
CA GLN A 218 -53.23 14.66 27.19
C GLN A 218 -53.65 14.76 25.69
N ARG A 219 -53.43 13.63 24.97
CA ARG A 219 -54.34 12.81 24.09
C ARG A 219 -55.30 13.53 23.08
N SER A 220 -55.60 13.00 21.88
CA SER A 220 -55.46 11.64 21.30
C SER A 220 -55.64 11.57 19.76
N VAL A 221 -55.03 10.55 19.15
CA VAL A 221 -55.25 9.86 17.85
C VAL A 221 -56.39 10.31 16.90
N SER A 222 -56.07 10.58 15.61
CA SER A 222 -56.51 9.80 14.40
C SER A 222 -56.66 10.59 13.08
N ARG A 223 -56.03 10.04 12.03
CA ARG A 223 -56.40 9.97 10.59
C ARG A 223 -56.83 11.19 9.73
N ASP A 224 -56.14 11.25 8.59
CA ASP A 224 -56.56 11.57 7.22
C ASP A 224 -56.82 13.02 6.73
N ALA A 225 -56.28 13.23 5.51
CA ALA A 225 -56.71 14.12 4.42
C ALA A 225 -56.09 15.53 4.24
N ALA A 226 -55.97 15.86 2.94
CA ALA A 226 -55.90 17.18 2.28
C ALA A 226 -54.55 17.95 2.21
N ILE A 227 -53.87 17.73 1.07
CA ILE A 227 -53.08 18.72 0.32
C ILE A 227 -54.03 19.91 -0.02
N SER A 228 -53.73 21.19 0.22
CA SER A 228 -52.98 22.14 -0.64
C SER A 228 -53.35 23.60 -0.25
N PRO A 229 -52.82 24.68 -0.86
CA PRO A 229 -51.44 25.18 -0.83
C PRO A 229 -51.34 26.68 -0.40
N ALA A 230 -50.12 27.22 -0.23
CA ALA A 230 -49.68 28.57 -0.67
C ALA A 230 -48.60 29.22 0.23
N MET A 231 -47.35 29.25 -0.23
CA MET A 231 -46.66 30.53 -0.51
C MET A 231 -45.41 30.28 -1.40
N PRO A 232 -45.34 30.82 -2.64
CA PRO A 232 -44.27 30.49 -3.61
C PRO A 232 -42.97 31.32 -3.48
N LEU A 233 -42.82 32.15 -2.43
CA LEU A 233 -41.79 33.19 -2.39
C LEU A 233 -40.34 32.69 -2.19
N ALA A 234 -40.15 31.47 -1.66
CA ALA A 234 -38.82 30.87 -1.52
C ALA A 234 -38.32 30.27 -2.85
N GLN A 235 -39.21 29.61 -3.61
CA GLN A 235 -38.90 28.97 -4.88
C GLN A 235 -38.55 30.02 -5.95
N GLU A 236 -39.32 31.10 -6.03
CA GLU A 236 -39.09 32.19 -7.01
C GLU A 236 -37.80 32.97 -6.73
N ARG A 237 -37.42 33.18 -5.46
CA ARG A 237 -36.10 33.78 -5.13
C ARG A 237 -34.94 32.85 -5.48
N GLY A 238 -35.09 31.54 -5.34
CA GLY A 238 -34.11 30.55 -5.79
C GLY A 238 -33.98 30.48 -7.32
N ALA A 239 -35.10 30.57 -8.04
CA ALA A 239 -35.13 30.56 -9.50
C ALA A 239 -34.59 31.87 -10.10
N ALA A 240 -35.02 33.03 -9.60
CA ALA A 240 -34.56 34.33 -10.08
C ALA A 240 -33.08 34.63 -9.77
N LEU A 241 -32.47 33.94 -8.80
CA LEU A 241 -31.00 33.90 -8.68
C LEU A 241 -30.37 32.96 -9.71
N ARG A 242 -30.89 31.73 -9.87
CA ARG A 242 -30.37 30.77 -10.86
C ARG A 242 -30.32 31.36 -12.28
N ASP A 243 -31.38 32.01 -12.73
CA ASP A 243 -31.44 32.57 -14.08
C ASP A 243 -30.51 33.77 -14.29
N LYS A 244 -30.11 34.48 -13.22
CA LYS A 244 -29.11 35.57 -13.29
C LYS A 244 -27.66 35.10 -13.22
N PHE A 245 -27.41 33.83 -12.90
CA PHE A 245 -26.08 33.23 -12.90
C PHE A 245 -25.89 32.12 -13.95
N ASN A 246 -26.93 31.79 -14.73
CA ASN A 246 -26.89 30.75 -15.77
C ASN A 246 -26.12 31.14 -17.06
N MET A 247 -25.57 32.35 -17.17
CA MET A 247 -24.75 32.75 -18.31
C MET A 247 -23.26 32.74 -17.97
N THR A 248 -22.62 31.56 -18.03
CA THR A 248 -21.23 31.30 -18.54
C THR A 248 -20.58 29.96 -18.14
N SER A 249 -21.16 29.14 -17.23
CA SER A 249 -20.47 27.93 -16.72
C SER A 249 -21.33 26.66 -16.58
N VAL A 250 -22.20 26.38 -17.57
CA VAL A 250 -23.12 25.22 -17.54
C VAL A 250 -22.40 23.85 -17.58
N ASP A 251 -21.17 23.79 -18.10
CA ASP A 251 -20.46 22.53 -18.38
C ASP A 251 -19.40 22.12 -17.35
N LYS A 252 -19.32 22.79 -16.19
CA LYS A 252 -18.27 22.52 -15.18
C LYS A 252 -18.73 21.52 -14.10
N GLN A 253 -17.83 20.59 -13.77
CA GLN A 253 -18.07 19.55 -12.76
C GLN A 253 -18.41 20.13 -11.38
N ARG A 254 -19.39 19.54 -10.71
CA ARG A 254 -19.94 20.03 -9.43
C ARG A 254 -19.36 19.22 -8.27
N ILE A 255 -19.10 19.89 -7.16
CA ILE A 255 -18.50 19.32 -5.94
C ILE A 255 -19.42 19.51 -4.72
N SER A 256 -19.35 18.53 -3.83
CA SER A 256 -19.87 18.60 -2.47
C SER A 256 -18.72 18.24 -1.53
N VAL A 257 -18.32 19.17 -0.66
CA VAL A 257 -17.20 19.00 0.27
C VAL A 257 -17.54 19.60 1.62
N ASP A 258 -17.11 18.93 2.68
CA ASP A 258 -17.12 19.45 4.04
C ASP A 258 -15.69 19.43 4.57
N PHE A 259 -15.13 20.62 4.74
CA PHE A 259 -13.78 20.85 5.20
C PHE A 259 -13.79 21.47 6.59
N TYR A 260 -13.09 20.85 7.52
CA TYR A 260 -12.83 21.41 8.85
C TYR A 260 -11.33 21.57 9.08
N LYS A 261 -10.86 22.83 9.17
CA LYS A 261 -9.45 23.22 9.39
C LYS A 261 -8.45 22.59 8.40
N ILE A 262 -8.86 22.34 7.15
CA ILE A 262 -7.99 21.78 6.09
C ILE A 262 -6.92 22.79 5.65
N ASP A 263 -5.72 22.34 5.27
CA ASP A 263 -4.72 23.21 4.64
C ASP A 263 -5.14 23.65 3.23
N LEU A 264 -4.87 24.91 2.87
CA LEU A 264 -5.24 25.46 1.57
C LEU A 264 -4.63 24.72 0.36
N HIS A 265 -3.42 24.17 0.47
CA HIS A 265 -2.82 23.38 -0.62
C HIS A 265 -3.61 22.09 -0.87
N ASN A 266 -4.19 21.49 0.15
CA ASN A 266 -5.04 20.31 0.01
C ASN A 266 -6.39 20.67 -0.65
N VAL A 267 -6.94 21.86 -0.37
CA VAL A 267 -8.13 22.39 -1.07
C VAL A 267 -7.85 22.58 -2.56
N PHE A 268 -6.76 23.28 -2.91
CA PHE A 268 -6.40 23.49 -4.31
C PHE A 268 -6.00 22.20 -5.03
N ARG A 269 -5.42 21.23 -4.32
CA ARG A 269 -5.17 19.88 -4.85
C ARG A 269 -6.48 19.16 -5.22
N LEU A 270 -7.50 19.19 -4.36
CA LEU A 270 -8.79 18.59 -4.68
C LEU A 270 -9.45 19.30 -5.87
N ILE A 271 -9.41 20.64 -5.90
CA ILE A 271 -9.97 21.41 -7.02
C ILE A 271 -9.27 21.05 -8.33
N ARG A 272 -7.94 20.87 -8.34
CA ARG A 272 -7.18 20.35 -9.49
C ARG A 272 -7.63 18.94 -9.92
N GLU A 273 -7.84 18.05 -8.96
CA GLU A 273 -8.27 16.67 -9.23
C GLU A 273 -9.66 16.60 -9.86
N VAL A 274 -10.55 17.52 -9.49
CA VAL A 274 -11.90 17.63 -10.07
C VAL A 274 -11.94 18.45 -11.37
N SER A 275 -11.16 19.52 -11.50
CA SER A 275 -11.20 20.39 -12.67
C SER A 275 -10.38 19.89 -13.85
N GLY A 276 -9.35 19.06 -13.61
CA GLY A 276 -8.36 18.68 -14.61
C GLY A 276 -7.37 19.80 -14.99
N SER A 277 -7.52 21.00 -14.42
CA SER A 277 -6.66 22.16 -14.71
C SER A 277 -5.33 22.10 -13.95
N ASN A 278 -4.27 22.65 -14.54
CA ASN A 278 -2.99 22.78 -13.87
C ASN A 278 -3.04 23.95 -12.87
N ILE A 279 -3.21 23.64 -11.59
CA ILE A 279 -3.19 24.66 -10.52
C ILE A 279 -1.76 24.80 -9.96
N VAL A 280 -1.24 26.02 -10.01
CA VAL A 280 0.03 26.45 -9.42
C VAL A 280 -0.26 27.36 -8.24
N VAL A 281 0.32 27.10 -7.07
CA VAL A 281 0.08 27.86 -5.84
C VAL A 281 1.37 28.57 -5.45
N HIS A 282 1.32 29.89 -5.25
CA HIS A 282 2.47 30.68 -4.81
C HIS A 282 2.85 30.33 -3.36
N GLU A 283 4.15 30.32 -3.03
CA GLU A 283 4.64 29.83 -1.73
C GLU A 283 3.94 30.50 -0.52
N ASP A 284 3.71 31.80 -0.57
CA ASP A 284 3.05 32.58 0.49
C ASP A 284 1.58 32.25 0.75
N VAL A 285 0.94 31.39 -0.05
CA VAL A 285 -0.45 30.97 0.15
C VAL A 285 -0.52 29.95 1.29
N LYS A 286 -0.52 30.43 2.53
CA LYS A 286 -0.45 29.61 3.75
C LYS A 286 -1.70 29.78 4.62
N GLY A 287 -2.12 28.72 5.29
CA GLY A 287 -3.20 28.74 6.29
C GLY A 287 -4.27 27.67 6.08
N THR A 288 -5.25 27.63 6.98
CA THR A 288 -6.31 26.62 7.00
C THR A 288 -7.69 27.19 6.71
N LEU A 289 -8.55 26.38 6.09
CA LEU A 289 -9.93 26.71 5.72
C LEU A 289 -10.92 25.81 6.48
N THR A 290 -12.10 26.36 6.77
CA THR A 290 -13.29 25.58 7.10
C THR A 290 -14.39 26.01 6.13
N LEU A 291 -14.98 25.07 5.40
CA LEU A 291 -15.93 25.32 4.32
C LEU A 291 -16.78 24.08 4.08
N ALA A 292 -18.10 24.22 4.18
CA ALA A 292 -19.06 23.19 3.78
C ALA A 292 -19.91 23.68 2.61
N ILE A 293 -19.88 22.97 1.49
CA ILE A 293 -20.65 23.26 0.27
C ILE A 293 -21.23 21.98 -0.32
N ASN A 294 -22.41 22.08 -0.93
CA ASN A 294 -23.13 20.96 -1.50
C ASN A 294 -23.68 21.31 -2.88
N ASP A 295 -23.38 20.48 -3.88
CA ASP A 295 -23.81 20.64 -5.29
C ASP A 295 -23.39 21.98 -5.92
N VAL A 296 -22.12 22.36 -5.74
CA VAL A 296 -21.57 23.66 -6.17
C VAL A 296 -20.54 23.47 -7.29
N PRO A 297 -20.56 24.25 -8.39
CA PRO A 297 -19.51 24.21 -9.42
C PRO A 297 -18.10 24.43 -8.83
N TRP A 298 -17.10 23.67 -9.29
CA TRP A 298 -15.75 23.70 -8.71
C TRP A 298 -15.07 25.08 -8.79
N ASP A 299 -15.39 25.86 -9.83
CA ASP A 299 -14.82 27.18 -10.09
C ASP A 299 -15.44 28.25 -9.19
N PHE A 300 -16.75 28.19 -8.96
CA PHE A 300 -17.41 29.01 -7.95
C PHE A 300 -16.92 28.67 -6.53
N ALA A 301 -16.69 27.39 -6.24
CA ALA A 301 -16.08 26.97 -4.99
C ALA A 301 -14.65 27.50 -4.84
N LEU A 302 -13.84 27.49 -5.91
CA LEU A 302 -12.53 28.11 -5.95
C LEU A 302 -12.62 29.62 -5.67
N ASP A 303 -13.54 30.34 -6.31
CA ASP A 303 -13.70 31.79 -6.12
C ASP A 303 -14.18 32.16 -4.69
N ILE A 304 -14.95 31.31 -4.03
CA ILE A 304 -15.25 31.42 -2.59
C ILE A 304 -13.95 31.29 -1.77
N VAL A 305 -13.16 30.24 -2.01
CA VAL A 305 -11.91 29.97 -1.29
C VAL A 305 -10.93 31.15 -1.43
N LEU A 306 -10.78 31.67 -2.64
CA LEU A 306 -9.90 32.81 -2.93
C LEU A 306 -10.35 34.07 -2.19
N ASN A 307 -11.64 34.39 -2.23
CA ASN A 307 -12.17 35.58 -1.56
C ASN A 307 -12.10 35.49 -0.03
N LEU A 308 -12.38 34.33 0.57
CA LEU A 308 -12.27 34.11 2.01
C LEU A 308 -10.83 34.22 2.55
N LYS A 309 -9.83 34.10 1.69
CA LYS A 309 -8.40 34.09 2.06
C LYS A 309 -7.59 35.26 1.52
N GLY A 310 -8.22 36.25 0.90
CA GLY A 310 -7.51 37.41 0.34
C GLY A 310 -6.57 37.01 -0.81
N LEU A 311 -6.93 35.98 -1.57
CA LEU A 311 -6.19 35.49 -2.72
C LEU A 311 -6.90 35.90 -4.03
N HIS A 312 -6.16 35.84 -5.14
CA HIS A 312 -6.69 35.95 -6.49
C HIS A 312 -6.11 34.84 -7.37
N LYS A 313 -6.62 34.73 -8.59
CA LYS A 313 -6.14 33.79 -9.61
C LYS A 313 -5.81 34.54 -10.89
N GLU A 314 -4.73 34.13 -11.54
CA GLU A 314 -4.40 34.46 -12.92
C GLU A 314 -4.58 33.19 -13.77
N GLU A 315 -5.34 33.28 -14.85
CA GLU A 315 -5.77 32.13 -15.65
C GLU A 315 -5.32 32.29 -17.11
N ARG A 316 -4.57 31.31 -17.64
CA ARG A 316 -4.14 31.25 -19.04
C ARG A 316 -4.17 29.81 -19.54
N GLU A 317 -4.89 29.59 -20.64
CA GLU A 317 -5.11 28.28 -21.25
C GLU A 317 -5.64 27.25 -20.24
N ASN A 318 -4.86 26.20 -19.90
CA ASN A 318 -5.23 25.19 -18.90
C ASN A 318 -4.50 25.38 -17.55
N THR A 319 -3.95 26.56 -17.28
CA THR A 319 -3.16 26.84 -16.08
C THR A 319 -3.77 27.98 -15.25
N ILE A 320 -3.96 27.71 -13.96
CA ILE A 320 -4.48 28.67 -12.97
C ILE A 320 -3.38 28.90 -11.93
N VAL A 321 -2.91 30.13 -11.78
CA VAL A 321 -1.90 30.53 -10.79
C VAL A 321 -2.59 31.26 -9.64
N ILE A 322 -2.42 30.77 -8.41
CA ILE A 322 -3.09 31.28 -7.21
C ILE A 322 -2.10 32.05 -6.34
N LEU A 323 -2.42 33.31 -6.06
CA LEU A 323 -1.51 34.28 -5.43
C LEU A 323 -2.23 35.14 -4.37
N PRO A 324 -1.54 35.66 -3.35
CA PRO A 324 -2.05 36.71 -2.47
C PRO A 324 -2.45 37.98 -3.25
N LYS A 325 -3.54 38.67 -2.87
CA LYS A 325 -4.07 39.87 -3.58
C LYS A 325 -3.10 41.06 -3.63
N ASP A 326 -2.06 41.08 -2.81
CA ASP A 326 -0.99 42.08 -2.77
C ASP A 326 0.16 41.82 -3.75
N LYS A 327 0.16 40.67 -4.46
CA LYS A 327 1.22 40.29 -5.41
C LYS A 327 0.70 40.27 -6.84
N GLY A 328 1.39 40.93 -7.77
CA GLY A 328 1.16 40.76 -9.20
C GLY A 328 1.87 39.52 -9.76
N PHE A 329 1.27 38.88 -10.75
CA PHE A 329 1.90 37.83 -11.55
C PHE A 329 1.84 38.22 -13.03
N SER A 330 2.98 38.24 -13.70
CA SER A 330 3.06 38.51 -15.14
C SER A 330 3.33 37.20 -15.87
N TRP A 331 2.49 36.88 -16.85
CA TRP A 331 2.78 35.79 -17.77
C TRP A 331 3.96 36.18 -18.68
N PRO A 332 4.90 35.27 -18.99
CA PRO A 332 5.89 35.53 -20.02
C PRO A 332 5.20 35.73 -21.38
N GLU A 333 5.51 36.84 -22.03
CA GLU A 333 5.07 37.12 -23.40
C GLU A 333 5.87 36.28 -24.40
N HIS A 334 5.19 35.65 -25.35
CA HIS A 334 5.88 35.00 -26.46
C HIS A 334 6.20 36.04 -27.53
N GLY A 335 7.44 36.51 -27.55
CA GLY A 335 7.93 37.41 -28.58
C GLY A 335 7.92 36.75 -29.96
N THR A 336 6.89 37.04 -30.76
CA THR A 336 6.88 36.73 -32.20
C THR A 336 7.68 37.79 -32.95
N GLY A 337 9.02 37.67 -32.96
CA GLY A 337 9.86 38.60 -33.71
C GLY A 337 11.36 38.41 -33.51
N ASN A 338 12.00 37.81 -34.52
CA ASN A 338 13.41 37.90 -34.92
C ASN A 338 14.54 37.71 -33.88
N LEU A 339 15.50 36.86 -34.26
CA LEU A 339 16.77 36.70 -33.57
C LEU A 339 17.64 37.96 -33.68
N GLU A 340 17.87 38.65 -32.56
CA GLU A 340 19.15 39.31 -32.30
C GLU A 340 19.69 38.81 -30.96
N PHE A 341 20.86 38.17 -31.01
CA PHE A 341 21.54 37.61 -29.85
C PHE A 341 22.33 38.72 -29.13
N GLU A 342 21.81 39.19 -28.00
CA GLU A 342 22.71 39.60 -26.91
C GLU A 342 22.86 38.40 -25.96
N ALA A 343 24.10 37.94 -25.81
CA ALA A 343 24.42 36.68 -25.13
C ALA A 343 24.31 36.82 -23.60
N ASP A 344 23.09 36.70 -23.06
CA ASP A 344 22.85 36.67 -21.63
C ASP A 344 23.43 35.37 -21.04
N ALA A 345 24.45 35.51 -20.19
CA ALA A 345 25.25 34.41 -19.65
C ALA A 345 24.42 33.38 -18.85
N ASN A 346 23.19 33.73 -18.46
CA ASN A 346 22.28 32.85 -17.75
C ASN A 346 21.57 31.82 -18.65
N LEU A 347 21.40 32.08 -19.96
CA LEU A 347 20.82 31.09 -20.88
C LEU A 347 21.79 29.93 -21.13
N ALA A 348 23.08 30.22 -21.28
CA ALA A 348 24.12 29.21 -21.39
C ALA A 348 24.16 28.27 -20.17
N VAL A 349 23.81 28.76 -18.98
CA VAL A 349 23.69 27.94 -17.76
C VAL A 349 22.45 27.04 -17.80
N GLN A 350 21.30 27.54 -18.30
CA GLN A 350 20.09 26.71 -18.41
C GLN A 350 20.20 25.64 -19.50
N GLU A 351 20.77 25.97 -20.66
CA GLU A 351 21.10 24.98 -21.69
C GLU A 351 22.14 23.97 -21.17
N ALA A 352 23.17 24.42 -20.43
CA ALA A 352 24.13 23.52 -19.79
C ALA A 352 23.48 22.60 -18.74
N ILE A 353 22.47 23.05 -17.99
CA ILE A 353 21.74 22.21 -17.02
C ILE A 353 20.89 21.14 -17.72
N ILE A 354 20.21 21.49 -18.82
CA ILE A 354 19.45 20.54 -19.64
C ILE A 354 20.39 19.53 -20.31
N ILE A 355 21.55 19.98 -20.79
CA ILE A 355 22.60 19.12 -21.34
C ILE A 355 23.21 18.22 -20.25
N GLN A 356 23.48 18.72 -19.03
CA GLN A 356 24.03 17.89 -17.95
C GLN A 356 23.08 16.79 -17.46
N GLN A 357 21.76 17.03 -17.44
CA GLN A 357 20.79 15.96 -17.16
C GLN A 357 20.74 14.89 -18.27
N GLN A 358 21.08 15.25 -19.52
CA GLN A 358 21.17 14.28 -20.61
C GLN A 358 22.52 13.54 -20.68
N GLN A 359 23.62 14.18 -20.26
CA GLN A 359 24.97 13.62 -20.30
C GLN A 359 25.19 12.38 -19.41
N ASN A 360 24.32 12.14 -18.42
CA ASN A 360 24.46 11.01 -17.50
C ASN A 360 23.44 9.87 -17.74
N ILE A 361 22.74 9.90 -18.88
CA ILE A 361 21.86 8.81 -19.31
C ILE A 361 22.69 7.88 -20.22
N PRO A 362 22.81 6.58 -19.91
CA PRO A 362 23.53 5.64 -20.78
C PRO A 362 22.96 5.65 -22.20
N LYS A 363 23.84 5.55 -23.20
CA LYS A 363 23.49 5.62 -24.63
C LYS A 363 22.40 4.60 -24.99
N GLU A 364 22.49 3.41 -24.40
CA GLU A 364 21.54 2.30 -24.50
C GLU A 364 20.11 2.73 -24.11
N GLN A 365 19.97 3.54 -23.07
CA GLN A 365 18.67 4.06 -22.63
C GLN A 365 18.15 5.15 -23.57
N LEU A 366 19.03 6.01 -24.10
CA LEU A 366 18.65 7.03 -25.08
C LEU A 366 18.14 6.41 -26.38
N GLU A 367 18.81 5.36 -26.87
CA GLU A 367 18.40 4.63 -28.07
C GLU A 367 17.12 3.80 -27.85
N ALA A 368 16.88 3.28 -26.63
CA ALA A 368 15.65 2.55 -26.30
C ALA A 368 14.41 3.46 -26.13
N ARG A 369 14.57 4.72 -25.69
CA ARG A 369 13.47 5.67 -25.43
C ARG A 369 12.41 5.82 -26.54
N PRO A 370 12.76 6.05 -27.83
CA PRO A 370 11.76 6.21 -28.89
C PRO A 370 10.88 4.98 -29.03
N PHE A 371 11.45 3.77 -28.94
CA PHE A 371 10.69 2.52 -28.99
C PHE A 371 9.76 2.35 -27.78
N ILE A 372 10.18 2.79 -26.58
CA ILE A 372 9.31 2.80 -25.38
C ILE A 372 8.17 3.82 -25.51
N GLN A 373 8.40 4.97 -26.16
CA GLN A 373 7.34 5.95 -26.42
C GLN A 373 6.34 5.44 -27.46
N GLN A 374 6.81 4.87 -28.56
CA GLN A 374 5.96 4.25 -29.59
C GLN A 374 5.16 3.06 -29.02
N GLY A 375 5.78 2.22 -28.19
CA GLY A 375 5.09 1.11 -27.52
C GLY A 375 3.94 1.57 -26.62
N ARG A 376 4.13 2.66 -25.85
CA ARG A 376 3.04 3.25 -25.04
C ARG A 376 1.92 3.84 -25.90
N GLN A 377 2.25 4.43 -27.04
CA GLN A 377 1.24 4.91 -28.00
C GLN A 377 0.48 3.76 -28.68
N ALA A 378 1.09 2.58 -28.82
CA ALA A 378 0.39 1.38 -29.28
C ALA A 378 -0.52 0.80 -28.19
N GLU A 379 -0.08 0.73 -26.93
CA GLU A 379 -0.96 0.35 -25.79
C GLU A 379 -2.18 1.26 -25.64
N GLN A 380 -2.01 2.58 -25.80
CA GLN A 380 -3.12 3.55 -25.76
C GLN A 380 -4.13 3.37 -26.90
N ARG A 381 -3.75 2.68 -27.98
CA ARG A 381 -4.61 2.28 -29.10
C ARG A 381 -5.07 0.82 -29.01
N GLU A 382 -4.79 0.16 -27.88
CA GLU A 382 -5.04 -1.28 -27.64
C GLU A 382 -4.34 -2.23 -28.64
N GLU A 383 -3.30 -1.74 -29.34
CA GLU A 383 -2.46 -2.49 -30.27
C GLU A 383 -1.38 -3.29 -29.50
N TYR A 384 -1.79 -4.22 -28.64
CA TYR A 384 -0.93 -4.87 -27.65
C TYR A 384 0.22 -5.70 -28.24
N GLU A 385 0.00 -6.41 -29.35
CA GLU A 385 1.06 -7.14 -30.07
C GLU A 385 2.14 -6.19 -30.58
N THR A 386 1.73 -5.11 -31.26
CA THR A 386 2.63 -4.05 -31.76
C THR A 386 3.39 -3.38 -30.61
N ALA A 387 2.73 -3.14 -29.47
CA ALA A 387 3.39 -2.62 -28.27
C ALA A 387 4.48 -3.57 -27.76
N VAL A 388 4.20 -4.87 -27.65
CA VAL A 388 5.17 -5.89 -27.23
C VAL A 388 6.34 -5.99 -28.22
N GLU A 389 6.12 -5.88 -29.53
CA GLU A 389 7.21 -5.82 -30.52
C GLU A 389 8.09 -4.59 -30.36
N LEU A 390 7.49 -3.42 -30.15
CA LEU A 390 8.21 -2.16 -29.93
C LEU A 390 9.01 -2.20 -28.62
N TYR A 391 8.45 -2.74 -27.55
CA TYR A 391 9.19 -2.99 -26.31
C TYR A 391 10.26 -4.06 -26.46
N GLY A 392 10.07 -5.07 -27.31
CA GLY A 392 11.12 -6.02 -27.70
C GLY A 392 12.33 -5.33 -28.31
N LYS A 393 12.11 -4.35 -29.22
CA LYS A 393 13.18 -3.51 -29.80
C LYS A 393 13.87 -2.66 -28.74
N ALA A 394 13.11 -2.02 -27.85
CA ALA A 394 13.67 -1.26 -26.72
C ALA A 394 14.51 -2.14 -25.77
N LEU A 395 14.04 -3.34 -25.45
CA LEU A 395 14.68 -4.29 -24.53
C LEU A 395 15.87 -5.03 -25.16
N ALA A 396 16.03 -4.98 -26.49
CA ALA A 396 17.24 -5.37 -27.19
C ALA A 396 18.34 -4.30 -27.07
N LEU A 397 17.96 -3.02 -27.10
CA LEU A 397 18.88 -1.88 -26.95
C LEU A 397 19.28 -1.64 -25.48
N TRP A 398 18.35 -1.84 -24.53
CA TRP A 398 18.61 -1.74 -23.09
C TRP A 398 18.24 -3.04 -22.35
N PRO A 399 19.10 -4.09 -22.39
CA PRO A 399 18.75 -5.41 -21.87
C PRO A 399 18.54 -5.52 -20.36
N GLN A 400 19.10 -4.58 -19.58
CA GLN A 400 19.05 -4.56 -18.11
C GLN A 400 17.78 -3.89 -17.55
N ASN A 401 16.82 -3.51 -18.40
CA ASN A 401 15.58 -2.89 -17.94
C ASN A 401 14.58 -3.94 -17.39
N ALA A 402 14.72 -4.27 -16.11
CA ALA A 402 13.80 -5.17 -15.39
C ALA A 402 12.35 -4.68 -15.41
N VAL A 403 12.13 -3.35 -15.29
CA VAL A 403 10.80 -2.73 -15.26
C VAL A 403 10.08 -2.94 -16.59
N LEU A 404 10.76 -2.69 -17.72
CA LEU A 404 10.20 -2.90 -19.05
C LEU A 404 9.94 -4.38 -19.33
N ALA A 405 10.86 -5.28 -18.94
CA ALA A 405 10.65 -6.71 -19.06
C ALA A 405 9.41 -7.19 -18.27
N ASN A 406 9.19 -6.66 -17.06
CA ASN A 406 8.00 -6.97 -16.26
C ASN A 406 6.71 -6.37 -16.87
N HIS A 407 6.78 -5.16 -17.42
CA HIS A 407 5.64 -4.54 -18.12
C HIS A 407 5.22 -5.37 -19.33
N MET A 408 6.19 -5.79 -20.16
CA MET A 408 5.94 -6.73 -21.25
C MET A 408 5.39 -8.08 -20.76
N ALA A 409 5.86 -8.60 -19.64
CA ALA A 409 5.34 -9.83 -19.04
C ALA A 409 3.85 -9.68 -18.66
N ASN A 410 3.47 -8.54 -18.07
CA ASN A 410 2.09 -8.26 -17.69
C ASN A 410 1.17 -8.11 -18.92
N ILE A 411 1.59 -7.40 -19.97
CA ILE A 411 0.81 -7.31 -21.23
C ILE A 411 0.61 -8.71 -21.83
N ASN A 412 1.67 -9.52 -21.90
CA ASN A 412 1.58 -10.89 -22.43
C ASN A 412 0.63 -11.77 -21.60
N LEU A 413 0.60 -11.59 -20.28
CA LEU A 413 -0.26 -12.32 -19.37
C LEU A 413 -1.74 -11.88 -19.48
N VAL A 414 -2.00 -10.58 -19.34
CA VAL A 414 -3.34 -10.02 -19.12
C VAL A 414 -4.07 -9.68 -20.43
N ARG A 415 -3.35 -9.29 -21.48
CA ARG A 415 -3.95 -8.86 -22.76
C ARG A 415 -3.83 -9.92 -23.85
N LEU A 416 -2.67 -10.56 -23.96
CA LEU A 416 -2.40 -11.52 -25.05
C LEU A 416 -2.64 -13.00 -24.65
N GLY A 417 -2.80 -13.32 -23.36
CA GLY A 417 -2.95 -14.69 -22.86
C GLY A 417 -1.72 -15.60 -23.07
N LYS A 418 -0.57 -15.03 -23.44
CA LYS A 418 0.68 -15.72 -23.79
C LYS A 418 1.49 -16.09 -22.54
N ASN A 419 0.95 -17.00 -21.73
CA ASN A 419 1.52 -17.38 -20.42
C ASN A 419 3.00 -17.82 -20.48
N ALA A 420 3.44 -18.50 -21.54
CA ALA A 420 4.83 -18.95 -21.68
C ALA A 420 5.81 -17.77 -21.92
N GLU A 421 5.44 -16.83 -22.79
CA GLU A 421 6.23 -15.60 -23.04
C GLU A 421 6.24 -14.70 -21.80
N ALA A 422 5.09 -14.56 -21.12
CA ALA A 422 4.98 -13.85 -19.85
C ALA A 422 5.90 -14.42 -18.76
N LEU A 423 5.92 -15.75 -18.56
CA LEU A 423 6.81 -16.38 -17.60
C LEU A 423 8.29 -16.16 -17.93
N HIS A 424 8.67 -16.26 -19.20
CA HIS A 424 10.05 -16.03 -19.64
C HIS A 424 10.50 -14.59 -19.33
N LEU A 425 9.66 -13.61 -19.66
CA LEU A 425 9.93 -12.19 -19.39
C LEU A 425 9.95 -11.88 -17.88
N ALA A 426 9.03 -12.45 -17.10
CA ALA A 426 9.00 -12.29 -15.64
C ALA A 426 10.23 -12.92 -14.97
N ARG A 427 10.67 -14.12 -15.39
CA ARG A 427 11.92 -14.75 -14.92
C ARG A 427 13.14 -13.93 -15.29
N ARG A 428 13.19 -13.34 -16.50
CA ARG A 428 14.26 -12.41 -16.89
C ARG A 428 14.27 -11.14 -16.03
N ALA A 429 13.10 -10.59 -15.70
CA ALA A 429 13.00 -9.45 -14.79
C ALA A 429 13.47 -9.78 -13.38
N LEU A 430 13.10 -10.96 -12.84
CA LEU A 430 13.56 -11.45 -11.53
C LEU A 430 15.07 -11.76 -11.49
N ALA A 431 15.67 -12.15 -12.60
CA ALA A 431 17.12 -12.34 -12.68
C ALA A 431 17.90 -11.01 -12.59
N LEU A 432 17.25 -9.88 -12.90
CA LEU A 432 17.81 -8.53 -12.78
C LEU A 432 17.46 -7.87 -11.44
N ASP A 433 16.24 -8.12 -10.92
CA ASP A 433 15.76 -7.68 -9.62
C ASP A 433 15.06 -8.84 -8.88
N PRO A 434 15.80 -9.62 -8.07
CA PRO A 434 15.24 -10.76 -7.32
C PRO A 434 14.23 -10.36 -6.24
N SER A 435 14.22 -9.08 -5.83
CA SER A 435 13.32 -8.54 -4.79
C SER A 435 11.94 -8.18 -5.33
N ASN A 436 11.73 -8.24 -6.64
CA ASN A 436 10.53 -7.72 -7.27
C ASN A 436 9.30 -8.62 -7.09
N HIS A 437 8.55 -8.38 -6.01
CA HIS A 437 7.32 -9.12 -5.70
C HIS A 437 6.27 -9.09 -6.84
N THR A 438 6.23 -8.01 -7.64
CA THR A 438 5.32 -7.90 -8.80
C THR A 438 5.76 -8.82 -9.95
N CYS A 439 7.06 -8.92 -10.22
CA CYS A 439 7.57 -9.90 -11.19
C CYS A 439 7.31 -11.34 -10.73
N ALA A 440 7.45 -11.62 -9.43
CA ALA A 440 7.12 -12.92 -8.84
C ALA A 440 5.62 -13.24 -9.02
N LEU A 441 4.73 -12.28 -8.76
CA LEU A 441 3.29 -12.45 -9.00
C LEU A 441 2.97 -12.78 -10.47
N ASN A 442 3.54 -12.02 -11.42
CA ASN A 442 3.34 -12.27 -12.85
C ASN A 442 3.85 -13.67 -13.26
N ALA A 443 4.98 -14.12 -12.71
CA ALA A 443 5.49 -15.48 -12.93
C ALA A 443 4.56 -16.56 -12.33
N ALA A 444 4.06 -16.33 -11.11
CA ALA A 444 3.16 -17.24 -10.40
C ALA A 444 1.84 -17.47 -11.16
N ILE A 445 1.18 -16.38 -11.59
CA ILE A 445 -0.08 -16.44 -12.35
C ILE A 445 0.16 -17.12 -13.71
N ALA A 446 1.27 -16.80 -14.40
CA ALA A 446 1.62 -17.46 -15.66
C ALA A 446 1.79 -18.99 -15.48
N LEU A 447 2.46 -19.43 -14.41
CA LEU A 447 2.63 -20.84 -14.06
C LEU A 447 1.31 -21.52 -13.68
N ALA A 448 0.44 -20.85 -12.93
CA ALA A 448 -0.89 -21.34 -12.56
C ALA A 448 -1.78 -21.55 -13.80
N ASN A 449 -1.79 -20.58 -14.73
CA ASN A 449 -2.48 -20.70 -16.02
C ASN A 449 -1.93 -21.85 -16.88
N MET A 450 -0.63 -22.17 -16.75
CA MET A 450 0.00 -23.35 -17.36
C MET A 450 -0.16 -24.64 -16.54
N ARG A 451 -0.96 -24.64 -15.46
CA ARG A 451 -1.20 -25.76 -14.54
C ARG A 451 0.07 -26.33 -13.86
N ARG A 452 1.14 -25.54 -13.75
CA ARG A 452 2.42 -25.90 -13.08
C ARG A 452 2.38 -25.53 -11.60
N MET A 453 1.44 -26.13 -10.86
CA MET A 453 1.08 -25.69 -9.50
C MET A 453 2.26 -25.62 -8.51
N PRO A 454 3.18 -26.61 -8.42
CA PRO A 454 4.27 -26.55 -7.43
C PRO A 454 5.27 -25.41 -7.68
N GLU A 455 5.49 -25.05 -8.94
CA GLU A 455 6.33 -23.88 -9.28
C GLU A 455 5.56 -22.57 -9.07
N ALA A 456 4.26 -22.54 -9.39
CA ALA A 456 3.42 -21.35 -9.19
C ALA A 456 3.41 -20.92 -7.71
N GLU A 457 3.28 -21.89 -6.81
CA GLU A 457 3.29 -21.69 -5.36
C GLU A 457 4.56 -21.01 -4.84
N GLN A 458 5.75 -21.45 -5.29
CA GLN A 458 7.03 -20.83 -4.91
C GLN A 458 7.09 -19.34 -5.27
N TYR A 459 6.58 -18.97 -6.45
CA TYR A 459 6.54 -17.57 -6.87
C TYR A 459 5.39 -16.79 -6.18
N PHE A 460 4.29 -17.45 -5.82
CA PHE A 460 3.24 -16.83 -5.00
C PHE A 460 3.75 -16.50 -3.59
N ASP A 461 4.45 -17.41 -2.92
CA ASP A 461 5.10 -17.16 -1.64
C ASP A 461 6.09 -15.99 -1.74
N GLN A 462 6.93 -15.95 -2.78
CA GLN A 462 7.82 -14.83 -3.06
C GLN A 462 7.07 -13.51 -3.33
N SER A 463 5.86 -13.55 -3.90
CA SER A 463 5.05 -12.34 -4.13
C SER A 463 4.43 -11.77 -2.85
N VAL A 464 4.27 -12.57 -1.78
CA VAL A 464 3.64 -12.17 -0.51
C VAL A 464 4.60 -12.11 0.68
N SER A 465 5.91 -12.27 0.44
CA SER A 465 6.97 -12.24 1.45
C SER A 465 7.40 -10.84 1.90
N GLY A 466 7.07 -9.80 1.13
CA GLY A 466 7.38 -8.41 1.48
C GLY A 466 6.62 -7.92 2.72
N VAL A 467 7.16 -6.87 3.38
CA VAL A 467 6.60 -6.28 4.62
C VAL A 467 5.15 -5.82 4.43
N LYS A 468 4.84 -5.21 3.27
CA LYS A 468 3.48 -4.88 2.83
C LYS A 468 3.25 -5.48 1.44
N PRO A 469 2.75 -6.74 1.35
CA PRO A 469 2.42 -7.36 0.07
C PRO A 469 1.38 -6.53 -0.69
N SER A 470 1.37 -6.59 -2.02
CA SER A 470 0.33 -5.90 -2.80
C SER A 470 -1.05 -6.53 -2.59
N ARG A 471 -2.10 -5.76 -2.85
CA ARG A 471 -3.49 -6.24 -2.81
C ARG A 471 -3.68 -7.38 -3.81
N GLU A 472 -3.14 -7.19 -5.00
CA GLU A 472 -3.22 -8.12 -6.14
C GLU A 472 -2.52 -9.44 -5.82
N ALA A 473 -1.37 -9.42 -5.14
CA ALA A 473 -0.63 -10.63 -4.77
C ALA A 473 -1.42 -11.48 -3.76
N LEU A 474 -1.93 -10.86 -2.70
CA LEU A 474 -2.72 -11.57 -1.68
C LEU A 474 -4.04 -12.11 -2.24
N LEU A 475 -4.76 -11.33 -3.06
CA LEU A 475 -5.99 -11.77 -3.70
C LEU A 475 -5.73 -12.90 -4.70
N SER A 476 -4.76 -12.75 -5.61
CA SER A 476 -4.44 -13.77 -6.61
C SER A 476 -3.95 -15.07 -5.98
N TYR A 477 -3.14 -14.99 -4.92
CA TYR A 477 -2.71 -16.18 -4.19
C TYR A 477 -3.89 -16.82 -3.43
N SER A 478 -4.81 -16.04 -2.84
CA SER A 478 -6.00 -16.61 -2.19
C SER A 478 -6.90 -17.37 -3.17
N VAL A 479 -7.06 -16.87 -4.41
CA VAL A 479 -7.80 -17.56 -5.49
C VAL A 479 -7.08 -18.83 -5.91
N PHE A 480 -5.75 -18.78 -6.10
CA PHE A 480 -4.95 -19.98 -6.40
C PHE A 480 -5.05 -21.04 -5.28
N ALA A 481 -4.99 -20.63 -4.01
CA ALA A 481 -5.16 -21.54 -2.88
C ALA A 481 -6.57 -22.15 -2.85
N GLU A 482 -7.61 -21.35 -3.14
CA GLU A 482 -8.99 -21.82 -3.25
C GLU A 482 -9.20 -22.83 -4.40
N GLU A 483 -8.62 -22.58 -5.57
CA GLU A 483 -8.69 -23.49 -6.73
C GLU A 483 -7.98 -24.83 -6.48
N ASN A 484 -7.01 -24.85 -5.57
CA ASN A 484 -6.30 -26.05 -5.13
C ASN A 484 -6.84 -26.59 -3.78
N GLU A 485 -8.08 -26.24 -3.41
CA GLU A 485 -8.81 -26.71 -2.22
C GLU A 485 -8.15 -26.40 -0.85
N ARG A 486 -7.14 -25.51 -0.82
CA ARG A 486 -6.42 -25.09 0.39
C ARG A 486 -7.10 -23.94 1.09
N TYR A 487 -8.31 -24.21 1.59
CA TYR A 487 -9.20 -23.20 2.17
C TYR A 487 -8.63 -22.48 3.39
N ASP A 488 -7.83 -23.15 4.23
CA ASP A 488 -7.17 -22.50 5.38
C ASP A 488 -6.12 -21.46 4.95
N ALA A 489 -5.32 -21.78 3.92
CA ALA A 489 -4.36 -20.84 3.36
C ALA A 489 -5.05 -19.66 2.66
N ALA A 490 -6.13 -19.94 1.90
CA ALA A 490 -6.95 -18.90 1.26
C ALA A 490 -7.57 -17.94 2.29
N GLU A 491 -8.14 -18.46 3.39
CA GLU A 491 -8.67 -17.66 4.49
C GLU A 491 -7.60 -16.80 5.15
N LEU A 492 -6.41 -17.35 5.41
CA LEU A 492 -5.29 -16.62 6.01
C LEU A 492 -4.82 -15.47 5.12
N LEU A 493 -4.69 -15.71 3.80
CA LEU A 493 -4.31 -14.69 2.82
C LEU A 493 -5.34 -13.56 2.72
N LEU A 494 -6.64 -13.88 2.79
CA LEU A 494 -7.72 -12.89 2.78
C LEU A 494 -7.79 -12.08 4.09
N LYS A 495 -7.52 -12.69 5.24
CA LYS A 495 -7.37 -11.97 6.52
C LYS A 495 -6.17 -11.02 6.49
N LYS A 496 -5.00 -11.51 6.06
CA LYS A 496 -3.79 -10.67 5.88
C LYS A 496 -4.02 -9.52 4.89
N HIS A 497 -4.79 -9.73 3.82
CA HIS A 497 -5.21 -8.66 2.91
C HIS A 497 -6.02 -7.58 3.66
N ASN A 498 -7.02 -7.99 4.44
CA ASN A 498 -7.92 -7.07 5.14
C ASN A 498 -7.22 -6.31 6.28
N GLU A 499 -6.23 -6.93 6.93
CA GLU A 499 -5.36 -6.28 7.92
C GLU A 499 -4.45 -5.22 7.30
N VAL A 500 -3.87 -5.50 6.12
CA VAL A 500 -2.83 -4.66 5.49
C VAL A 500 -3.40 -3.54 4.62
N HIS A 501 -4.55 -3.77 3.97
CA HIS A 501 -5.17 -2.85 3.00
C HIS A 501 -6.60 -2.42 3.36
N GLY A 502 -7.17 -2.96 4.44
CA GLY A 502 -8.58 -2.80 4.77
C GLY A 502 -9.49 -3.82 4.04
N PRO A 503 -10.69 -4.09 4.58
CA PRO A 503 -11.64 -5.00 3.96
C PRO A 503 -12.23 -4.40 2.68
N THR A 504 -12.25 -5.17 1.60
CA THR A 504 -12.87 -4.81 0.33
C THR A 504 -14.05 -5.74 0.05
N MET A 505 -15.00 -5.31 -0.79
CA MET A 505 -16.14 -6.14 -1.18
C MET A 505 -15.67 -7.52 -1.71
N GLU A 506 -14.69 -7.52 -2.62
CA GLU A 506 -14.08 -8.71 -3.20
C GLU A 506 -13.51 -9.65 -2.12
N SER A 507 -12.72 -9.11 -1.18
CA SER A 507 -12.04 -9.93 -0.17
C SER A 507 -13.01 -10.49 0.86
N LEU A 508 -14.05 -9.73 1.24
CA LEU A 508 -15.10 -10.20 2.16
C LEU A 508 -16.01 -11.25 1.51
N VAL A 509 -16.40 -11.07 0.25
CA VAL A 509 -17.20 -12.08 -0.49
C VAL A 509 -16.39 -13.37 -0.70
N ALA A 510 -15.11 -13.26 -1.05
CA ALA A 510 -14.21 -14.40 -1.12
C ALA A 510 -14.07 -15.10 0.24
N LEU A 511 -13.85 -14.34 1.33
CA LEU A 511 -13.71 -14.88 2.68
C LEU A 511 -14.97 -15.63 3.13
N ALA A 512 -16.15 -15.06 2.91
CA ALA A 512 -17.42 -15.72 3.22
C ALA A 512 -17.63 -17.00 2.39
N ARG A 513 -17.25 -16.98 1.10
CA ARG A 513 -17.29 -18.17 0.22
C ARG A 513 -16.33 -19.28 0.68
N ILE A 514 -15.16 -18.91 1.19
CA ILE A 514 -14.20 -19.85 1.80
C ILE A 514 -14.77 -20.44 3.09
N GLN A 515 -15.41 -19.62 3.94
CA GLN A 515 -16.06 -20.07 5.17
C GLN A 515 -17.24 -21.04 4.89
N ASP A 516 -18.05 -20.78 3.86
CA ASP A 516 -19.05 -21.74 3.36
C ASP A 516 -18.39 -23.09 2.99
N LYS A 517 -17.32 -23.06 2.17
CA LYS A 517 -16.60 -24.27 1.74
C LYS A 517 -15.94 -25.04 2.88
N LYS A 518 -15.57 -24.36 3.97
CA LYS A 518 -15.06 -24.95 5.22
C LYS A 518 -16.17 -25.51 6.13
N ASN A 519 -17.44 -25.46 5.72
CA ASN A 519 -18.60 -25.79 6.55
C ASN A 519 -18.71 -24.93 7.83
N LEU A 520 -18.39 -23.63 7.74
CA LEU A 520 -18.52 -22.64 8.82
C LEU A 520 -19.64 -21.63 8.52
N PRO A 521 -20.92 -22.05 8.39
CA PRO A 521 -22.00 -21.23 7.85
C PRO A 521 -22.32 -20.00 8.72
N GLU A 522 -22.11 -20.07 10.04
CA GLU A 522 -22.34 -18.93 10.94
C GLU A 522 -21.34 -17.80 10.68
N GLN A 523 -20.06 -18.12 10.53
CA GLN A 523 -19.01 -17.15 10.21
C GLN A 523 -19.24 -16.57 8.81
N ALA A 524 -19.53 -17.42 7.82
CA ALA A 524 -19.88 -16.99 6.48
C ALA A 524 -21.08 -16.02 6.49
N THR A 525 -22.12 -16.31 7.25
CA THR A 525 -23.32 -15.45 7.38
C THR A 525 -22.98 -14.09 7.98
N ILE A 526 -22.12 -14.03 8.99
CA ILE A 526 -21.65 -12.77 9.60
C ILE A 526 -20.86 -11.95 8.57
N THR A 527 -19.92 -12.58 7.86
CA THR A 527 -19.12 -11.94 6.79
C THR A 527 -20.00 -11.46 5.63
N TYR A 528 -20.99 -12.24 5.20
CA TYR A 528 -21.96 -11.83 4.18
C TYR A 528 -22.81 -10.64 4.61
N ARG A 529 -23.26 -10.60 5.88
CA ARG A 529 -23.99 -9.43 6.43
C ARG A 529 -23.10 -8.19 6.50
N SER A 530 -21.80 -8.32 6.80
CA SER A 530 -20.89 -7.17 6.79
C SER A 530 -20.70 -6.58 5.38
N VAL A 531 -20.83 -7.39 4.32
CA VAL A 531 -20.87 -6.89 2.93
C VAL A 531 -22.16 -6.12 2.64
N LEU A 532 -23.33 -6.64 3.03
CA LEU A 532 -24.62 -5.97 2.81
C LEU A 532 -24.73 -4.64 3.58
N HIS A 533 -24.20 -4.57 4.80
CA HIS A 533 -24.31 -3.39 5.66
C HIS A 533 -23.07 -2.48 5.63
N GLY A 534 -21.99 -2.88 4.95
CA GLY A 534 -20.72 -2.16 4.89
C GLY A 534 -20.68 -0.92 3.98
N GLY A 535 -21.81 -0.51 3.40
CA GLY A 535 -21.89 0.66 2.51
C GLY A 535 -21.32 0.45 1.10
N PHE A 536 -20.97 -0.78 0.74
CA PHE A 536 -20.51 -1.11 -0.62
C PHE A 536 -21.65 -0.99 -1.64
N ARG A 537 -21.36 -0.46 -2.84
CA ARG A 537 -22.29 -0.51 -3.97
C ARG A 537 -22.25 -1.90 -4.61
N LEU A 538 -23.22 -2.75 -4.29
CA LEU A 538 -23.29 -4.13 -4.79
C LEU A 538 -23.97 -4.20 -6.17
N PRO A 539 -23.44 -4.98 -7.13
CA PRO A 539 -24.20 -5.41 -8.30
C PRO A 539 -25.43 -6.24 -7.89
N PRO A 540 -26.58 -6.12 -8.58
CA PRO A 540 -27.81 -6.84 -8.18
C PRO A 540 -27.64 -8.36 -8.06
N ASP A 541 -26.92 -8.98 -8.99
CA ASP A 541 -26.67 -10.43 -9.00
C ASP A 541 -25.84 -10.87 -7.78
N LEU A 542 -24.89 -10.04 -7.35
CA LEU A 542 -24.07 -10.29 -6.17
C LEU A 542 -24.90 -10.09 -4.90
N GLU A 543 -25.76 -9.07 -4.85
CA GLU A 543 -26.66 -8.87 -3.72
C GLU A 543 -27.60 -10.07 -3.55
N GLN A 544 -28.22 -10.57 -4.63
CA GLN A 544 -29.04 -11.79 -4.61
C GLN A 544 -28.25 -13.02 -4.15
N TYR A 545 -27.03 -13.22 -4.66
CA TYR A 545 -26.13 -14.32 -4.27
C TYR A 545 -25.83 -14.32 -2.76
N ILE A 546 -25.64 -13.12 -2.17
CA ILE A 546 -25.36 -12.93 -0.75
C ILE A 546 -26.64 -13.13 0.08
N GLN A 547 -27.75 -12.49 -0.30
CA GLN A 547 -29.03 -12.61 0.40
C GLN A 547 -29.51 -14.07 0.51
N ALA A 548 -29.40 -14.85 -0.57
CA ALA A 548 -29.76 -16.27 -0.57
C ALA A 548 -29.03 -17.08 0.52
N ARG A 549 -27.74 -16.81 0.73
CA ARG A 549 -26.92 -17.49 1.76
C ARG A 549 -27.26 -17.03 3.18
N VAL A 550 -27.48 -15.73 3.36
CA VAL A 550 -27.85 -15.16 4.67
C VAL A 550 -29.20 -15.71 5.15
N VAL A 551 -30.17 -15.92 4.24
CA VAL A 551 -31.50 -16.45 4.56
C VAL A 551 -31.49 -17.96 4.85
N HIS A 552 -30.60 -18.73 4.22
CA HIS A 552 -30.56 -20.20 4.38
C HIS A 552 -29.75 -20.68 5.60
N SER A 553 -29.14 -19.76 6.36
CA SER A 553 -28.34 -20.08 7.54
C SER A 553 -29.20 -20.63 8.70
N PRO A 554 -28.82 -21.77 9.32
CA PRO A 554 -29.67 -22.48 10.29
C PRO A 554 -30.01 -21.66 11.55
N ALA A 555 -29.21 -20.66 11.90
CA ALA A 555 -29.47 -19.74 13.02
C ALA A 555 -30.78 -18.92 12.88
N LEU A 556 -31.37 -18.83 11.68
CA LEU A 556 -32.69 -18.21 11.49
C LEU A 556 -33.87 -19.17 11.78
N ARG A 557 -33.62 -20.49 11.88
CA ARG A 557 -34.66 -21.47 12.26
C ARG A 557 -34.90 -21.55 13.77
N SER A 558 -33.94 -21.14 14.59
CA SER A 558 -34.08 -21.10 16.05
C SER A 558 -34.71 -19.80 16.56
N ASN A 559 -34.48 -18.66 15.90
CA ASN A 559 -34.98 -17.34 16.32
C ASN A 559 -36.34 -16.93 15.73
N SER A 560 -36.99 -17.77 14.91
CA SER A 560 -38.33 -17.52 14.36
C SER A 560 -39.46 -18.24 15.13
N ALA A 561 -39.15 -18.78 16.32
CA ALA A 561 -40.06 -19.57 17.14
C ALA A 561 -40.14 -19.11 18.62
N GLN A 562 -40.43 -17.83 18.84
CA GLN A 562 -41.12 -17.38 20.06
C GLN A 562 -42.30 -16.46 19.65
N PRO A 563 -43.54 -16.77 20.07
CA PRO A 563 -44.74 -16.00 19.74
C PRO A 563 -44.94 -14.76 20.63
#